data_AF-A0A955PMP7-F1
#
_entry.id   AF-A0A955PMP7-F1
#
_cell.length_a   1.000
_cell.length_b   1.000
_cell.length_c   1.000
_cell.angle_alpha   90.00
_cell.angle_beta   90.00
_cell.angle_gamma   90.00
#
_symmetry.space_group_name_H-M   'P 1'
#
loop_
_entity.id
_entity.type
_entity.pdbx_description
1 polymer ?
#
loop_
_entity_poly.entity_id
_entity_poly.type
_entity_poly.pdbx_seq_one_letter_code
_entity_poly.pdbx_strand_id
1 'polypeptide(L)'
;MKKVYRKFLVALFLLIQINVTKEAMAATLMVTTTADSGAGSLRQAILDANASTGVLDVIQFNIPGDGPHTIQPESILPTITDEAVIDGFTQPGSGANTNSTDQGLNTTIGVELDGSLAGASAPGLKIENPTGPCVIRGLAINRFTASGVQLIDADDCRVEGCLLGTNVSGTVASPNT
;
A
#
# COMPACT_ATOMS: atom_id res chain seq x y z
N MET A 1 -75.56 23.00 -11.56
CA MET A 1 -74.69 24.16 -11.27
C MET A 1 -73.33 23.67 -10.78
N LYS A 2 -72.24 24.08 -11.46
CA LYS A 2 -70.85 24.33 -10.99
C LYS A 2 -70.11 23.24 -10.17
N LYS A 3 -69.08 22.58 -10.76
CA LYS A 3 -67.60 22.75 -10.52
C LYS A 3 -67.05 21.68 -9.52
N VAL A 4 -65.84 21.09 -9.55
CA VAL A 4 -64.56 21.22 -10.31
C VAL A 4 -63.62 20.03 -9.95
N TYR A 5 -62.93 19.50 -10.97
CA TYR A 5 -61.63 18.78 -11.08
C TYR A 5 -60.68 18.44 -9.89
N ARG A 6 -59.83 17.41 -10.16
CA ARG A 6 -58.39 17.19 -9.80
C ARG A 6 -58.11 16.48 -8.45
N LYS A 7 -57.20 15.51 -8.25
CA LYS A 7 -55.95 15.06 -8.93
C LYS A 7 -55.50 13.70 -8.35
N PHE A 8 -54.94 12.86 -9.22
CA PHE A 8 -53.83 11.90 -9.00
C PHE A 8 -53.49 11.42 -7.58
N LEU A 9 -53.61 10.11 -7.36
CA LEU A 9 -52.97 9.40 -6.25
C LEU A 9 -52.28 8.12 -6.77
N VAL A 10 -51.37 8.30 -7.73
CA VAL A 10 -50.29 7.33 -7.96
C VAL A 10 -49.24 7.67 -6.91
N ALA A 11 -49.16 6.88 -5.85
CA ALA A 11 -48.09 6.97 -4.87
C ALA A 11 -46.79 6.49 -5.51
N LEU A 12 -46.13 7.40 -6.24
CA LEU A 12 -44.75 7.23 -6.68
C LEU A 12 -43.87 7.35 -5.43
N PHE A 13 -43.51 6.22 -4.83
CA PHE A 13 -42.42 6.15 -3.86
C PHE A 13 -41.14 6.50 -4.61
N LEU A 14 -40.78 7.78 -4.62
CA LEU A 14 -39.44 8.21 -4.95
C LEU A 14 -38.53 7.72 -3.83
N LEU A 15 -37.84 6.60 -4.06
CA LEU A 15 -36.66 6.25 -3.29
C LEU A 15 -35.67 7.39 -3.48
N ILE A 16 -35.60 8.29 -2.51
CA ILE A 16 -34.43 9.16 -2.36
C ILE A 16 -33.29 8.19 -2.09
N GLN A 17 -32.53 7.88 -3.14
CA GLN A 17 -31.22 7.28 -3.02
C GLN A 17 -30.38 8.34 -2.31
N ILE A 18 -30.29 8.23 -0.98
CA ILE A 18 -29.34 9.02 -0.22
C ILE A 18 -27.98 8.48 -0.62
N ASN A 19 -27.38 9.10 -1.63
CA ASN A 19 -25.97 8.93 -1.92
C ASN A 19 -25.23 9.63 -0.78
N VAL A 20 -25.06 8.93 0.35
CA VAL A 20 -24.09 9.35 1.35
C VAL A 20 -22.75 9.22 0.66
N THR A 21 -22.20 10.33 0.21
CA THR A 21 -20.78 10.40 -0.15
C THR A 21 -20.03 10.15 1.14
N LYS A 22 -19.51 8.94 1.31
CA LYS A 22 -18.55 8.66 2.38
C LYS A 22 -17.31 9.46 2.01
N GLU A 23 -17.17 10.65 2.57
CA GLU A 23 -15.88 11.34 2.57
C GLU A 23 -14.94 10.44 3.36
N ALA A 24 -14.05 9.75 2.66
CA ALA A 24 -12.92 9.10 3.31
C ALA A 24 -12.01 10.21 3.86
N MET A 25 -11.37 9.95 5.00
CA MET A 25 -10.33 10.82 5.54
C MET A 25 -9.03 10.04 5.51
N ALA A 26 -7.93 10.74 5.23
CA ALA A 26 -6.59 10.16 5.28
C ALA A 26 -6.38 9.38 6.59
N ALA A 27 -6.07 8.09 6.45
CA ALA A 27 -5.88 7.14 7.53
C ALA A 27 -4.40 6.80 7.70
N THR A 28 -4.03 6.47 8.94
CA THR A 28 -2.78 5.77 9.23
C THR A 28 -3.10 4.29 9.40
N LEU A 29 -2.61 3.47 8.49
CA LEU A 29 -2.86 2.04 8.41
C LEU A 29 -1.63 1.31 8.94
N MET A 30 -1.72 0.78 10.16
CA MET A 30 -0.55 0.22 10.84
C MET A 30 -0.41 -1.28 10.59
N VAL A 31 0.73 -1.68 10.02
CA VAL A 31 1.19 -3.05 9.91
C VAL A 31 1.87 -3.45 11.22
N THR A 32 1.33 -4.45 11.90
CA THR A 32 1.79 -4.92 13.22
C THR A 32 2.16 -6.40 13.24
N THR A 33 2.10 -7.08 12.10
CA THR A 33 2.42 -8.51 11.99
C THR A 33 3.07 -8.84 10.65
N THR A 34 3.87 -9.91 10.62
CA THR A 34 4.47 -10.47 9.41
C THR A 34 3.59 -11.49 8.70
N ALA A 35 2.40 -11.80 9.24
CA ALA A 35 1.46 -12.70 8.61
C ALA A 35 1.06 -12.22 7.20
N ASP A 36 0.87 -13.15 6.26
CA ASP A 36 0.46 -12.81 4.88
C ASP A 36 -0.90 -12.08 4.84
N SER A 37 -1.83 -12.46 5.71
CA SER A 37 -3.21 -11.95 5.71
C SER A 37 -3.77 -11.78 7.12
N GLY A 38 -4.93 -11.10 7.21
CA GLY A 38 -5.61 -10.81 8.47
C GLY A 38 -5.27 -9.44 9.04
N ALA A 39 -5.90 -9.11 10.16
CA ALA A 39 -5.77 -7.80 10.79
C ALA A 39 -4.31 -7.47 11.11
N GLY A 40 -3.87 -6.27 10.72
CA GLY A 40 -2.52 -5.77 10.94
C GLY A 40 -1.46 -6.28 9.94
N SER A 41 -1.83 -7.05 8.91
CA SER A 41 -0.88 -7.41 7.84
C SER A 41 -0.74 -6.31 6.79
N LEU A 42 0.37 -6.35 6.03
CA LEU A 42 0.57 -5.48 4.87
C LEU A 42 -0.54 -5.67 3.82
N ARG A 43 -0.97 -6.90 3.58
CA ARG A 43 -2.08 -7.20 2.66
C ARG A 43 -3.36 -6.49 3.09
N GLN A 44 -3.71 -6.54 4.37
CA GLN A 44 -4.90 -5.87 4.88
C GLN A 44 -4.75 -4.35 4.78
N ALA A 45 -3.58 -3.80 5.11
CA ALA A 45 -3.33 -2.37 4.99
C ALA A 45 -3.47 -1.86 3.53
N ILE A 46 -3.01 -2.63 2.54
CA ILE A 46 -3.20 -2.26 1.12
C ILE A 46 -4.69 -2.32 0.73
N LEU A 47 -5.43 -3.35 1.20
CA LEU A 47 -6.87 -3.44 0.95
C LEU A 47 -7.63 -2.26 1.55
N ASP A 48 -7.26 -1.85 2.76
CA ASP A 48 -7.87 -0.72 3.45
C ASP A 48 -7.57 0.60 2.73
N ALA A 49 -6.32 0.80 2.28
CA ALA A 49 -5.93 1.97 1.49
C ALA A 49 -6.72 2.08 0.17
N ASN A 50 -6.83 0.98 -0.57
CA ASN A 50 -7.61 0.94 -1.81
C ASN A 50 -9.12 1.18 -1.60
N ALA A 51 -9.63 0.93 -0.39
CA ALA A 51 -11.03 1.16 -0.05
C ALA A 51 -11.32 2.62 0.34
N SER A 52 -10.30 3.41 0.64
CA SER A 52 -10.37 4.83 0.99
C SER A 52 -10.18 5.73 -0.25
N THR A 53 -10.98 5.53 -1.29
CA THR A 53 -10.71 6.16 -2.61
C THR A 53 -10.60 7.68 -2.58
N GLY A 54 -9.54 8.21 -3.20
CA GLY A 54 -9.29 9.64 -3.38
C GLY A 54 -8.77 10.33 -2.13
N VAL A 55 -8.20 9.58 -1.18
CA VAL A 55 -7.47 10.15 -0.03
C VAL A 55 -6.14 9.45 0.23
N LEU A 56 -5.13 10.26 0.52
CA LEU A 56 -3.76 9.79 0.74
C LEU A 56 -3.64 9.09 2.09
N ASP A 57 -3.69 7.77 2.05
CA ASP A 57 -3.47 6.93 3.22
C ASP A 57 -1.97 6.67 3.44
N VAL A 58 -1.57 6.50 4.71
CA VAL A 58 -0.20 6.20 5.10
C VAL A 58 -0.14 4.83 5.76
N ILE A 59 0.49 3.88 5.08
CA ILE A 59 0.81 2.56 5.60
C ILE A 59 2.13 2.65 6.39
N GLN A 60 2.03 2.45 7.70
CA GLN A 60 3.15 2.46 8.65
C GLN A 60 3.42 1.08 9.21
N PHE A 61 4.61 0.86 9.75
CA PHE A 61 5.04 -0.41 10.33
C PHE A 61 5.38 -0.21 11.80
N ASN A 62 4.85 -1.08 12.65
CA ASN A 62 5.17 -1.18 14.07
C ASN A 62 5.03 -2.64 14.50
N ILE A 63 5.78 -3.51 13.84
CA ILE A 63 5.82 -4.94 14.12
C ILE A 63 6.61 -5.12 15.43
N PRO A 64 6.06 -5.81 16.44
CA PRO A 64 6.72 -5.97 17.73
C PRO A 64 7.87 -7.00 17.66
N GLY A 65 8.86 -6.80 18.53
CA GLY A 65 10.04 -7.67 18.64
C GLY A 65 11.29 -7.04 18.01
N ASP A 66 12.40 -7.77 18.09
CA ASP A 66 13.65 -7.34 17.46
C ASP A 66 13.57 -7.56 15.94
N GLY A 67 13.93 -6.52 15.18
CA GLY A 67 14.00 -6.56 13.71
C GLY A 67 15.35 -7.10 13.18
N PRO A 68 15.49 -7.22 11.85
CA PRO A 68 14.51 -6.88 10.82
C PRO A 68 13.33 -7.87 10.80
N HIS A 69 12.17 -7.40 10.33
CA HIS A 69 10.98 -8.24 10.16
C HIS A 69 10.80 -8.60 8.68
N THR A 70 10.71 -9.91 8.40
CA THR A 70 10.44 -10.40 7.05
C THR A 70 8.96 -10.72 6.90
N ILE A 71 8.33 -10.09 5.92
CA ILE A 71 6.97 -10.38 5.45
C ILE A 71 7.10 -11.24 4.20
N GLN A 72 6.51 -12.44 4.21
CA GLN A 72 6.52 -13.37 3.08
C GLN A 72 5.08 -13.54 2.54
N PRO A 73 4.69 -12.79 1.50
CA PRO A 73 3.41 -13.01 0.87
C PRO A 73 3.31 -14.44 0.33
N GLU A 74 2.17 -15.10 0.53
CA GLU A 74 1.90 -16.46 0.02
C GLU A 74 1.19 -16.43 -1.36
N SER A 75 0.87 -15.22 -1.82
CA SER A 75 0.29 -14.94 -3.13
C SER A 75 0.51 -13.47 -3.50
N ILE A 76 0.24 -13.10 -4.75
CA ILE A 76 0.28 -11.71 -5.24
C ILE A 76 -0.41 -10.78 -4.22
N LEU A 77 0.29 -9.74 -3.78
CA LEU A 77 -0.30 -8.68 -2.97
C LEU A 77 -1.32 -7.88 -3.80
N PRO A 78 -2.38 -7.32 -3.19
CA PRO A 78 -3.34 -6.51 -3.92
C PRO A 78 -2.63 -5.35 -4.65
N THR A 79 -3.05 -5.09 -5.88
CA THR A 79 -2.59 -3.90 -6.63
C THR A 79 -3.00 -2.64 -5.87
N ILE A 80 -2.10 -1.69 -5.73
CA ILE A 80 -2.37 -0.36 -5.18
C ILE A 80 -2.99 0.49 -6.30
N THR A 81 -4.23 0.92 -6.09
CA THR A 81 -5.04 1.66 -7.08
C THR A 81 -5.48 3.03 -6.59
N ASP A 82 -5.11 3.40 -5.37
CA ASP A 82 -5.40 4.71 -4.77
C ASP A 82 -4.11 5.37 -4.27
N GLU A 83 -4.16 6.67 -4.00
CA GLU A 83 -3.01 7.41 -3.47
C GLU A 83 -2.58 6.87 -2.10
N ALA A 84 -1.31 6.46 -1.97
CA ALA A 84 -0.82 5.83 -0.74
C ALA A 84 0.68 6.05 -0.50
N VAL A 85 1.06 6.23 0.76
CA VAL A 85 2.45 6.19 1.23
C VAL A 85 2.69 4.87 1.97
N ILE A 86 3.60 4.03 1.47
CA ILE A 86 4.12 2.86 2.19
C ILE A 86 5.48 3.22 2.77
N ASP A 87 5.54 3.39 4.09
CA ASP A 87 6.70 3.93 4.79
C ASP A 87 7.36 2.93 5.75
N GLY A 88 8.29 2.13 5.22
CA GLY A 88 9.09 1.18 6.01
C GLY A 88 10.02 1.83 7.03
N PHE A 89 10.32 3.14 6.91
CA PHE A 89 11.12 3.85 7.91
C PHE A 89 10.37 4.10 9.22
N THR A 90 9.05 3.89 9.25
CA THR A 90 8.27 3.96 10.49
C THR A 90 8.49 2.78 11.44
N GLN A 91 9.00 1.64 10.94
CA GLN A 91 9.34 0.50 11.79
C GLN A 91 10.41 0.91 12.82
N PRO A 92 10.19 0.68 14.13
CA PRO A 92 11.21 0.92 15.14
C PRO A 92 12.55 0.27 14.77
N GLY A 93 13.63 1.07 14.81
CA GLY A 93 14.99 0.64 14.44
C GLY A 93 15.36 0.89 12.98
N SER A 94 14.42 1.29 12.11
CA SER A 94 14.70 1.76 10.75
C SER A 94 15.17 3.22 10.73
N GLY A 95 15.82 3.63 9.64
CA GLY A 95 16.20 5.03 9.43
C GLY A 95 16.61 5.31 7.98
N ALA A 96 16.15 6.44 7.46
CA ALA A 96 16.54 6.93 6.13
C ALA A 96 18.02 7.32 6.09
N ASN A 97 18.62 7.25 4.90
CA ASN A 97 19.97 7.75 4.69
C ASN A 97 20.04 9.26 5.01
N THR A 98 20.95 9.65 5.88
CA THR A 98 21.28 11.05 6.18
C THR A 98 22.65 11.45 5.64
N ASN A 99 23.44 10.49 5.17
CA ASN A 99 24.76 10.73 4.62
C ASN A 99 24.67 11.46 3.27
N SER A 100 25.65 12.30 2.99
CA SER A 100 25.83 12.94 1.68
C SER A 100 26.27 11.92 0.62
N THR A 101 26.19 12.28 -0.66
CA THR A 101 26.49 11.37 -1.78
C THR A 101 27.96 10.98 -1.91
N ASP A 102 28.87 11.70 -1.24
CA ASP A 102 30.31 11.39 -1.14
C ASP A 102 30.62 10.33 -0.06
N GLN A 103 29.60 9.92 0.71
CA GLN A 103 29.70 8.92 1.76
C GLN A 103 28.93 7.65 1.36
N GLY A 104 29.26 6.52 2.00
CA GLY A 104 28.43 5.31 1.90
C GLY A 104 27.06 5.53 2.55
N LEU A 105 26.06 4.71 2.17
CA LEU A 105 24.74 4.79 2.77
C LEU A 105 24.76 4.42 4.26
N ASN A 106 24.02 5.15 5.09
CA ASN A 106 23.74 4.79 6.49
C ASN A 106 22.27 4.40 6.72
N THR A 107 21.51 4.14 5.65
CA THR A 107 20.14 3.62 5.74
C THR A 107 20.10 2.36 6.60
N THR A 108 19.13 2.28 7.50
CA THR A 108 18.80 1.05 8.22
C THR A 108 17.40 0.60 7.80
N ILE A 109 17.29 -0.60 7.25
CA ILE A 109 16.02 -1.20 6.80
C ILE A 109 15.55 -2.21 7.86
N GLY A 110 14.40 -1.93 8.48
CA GLY A 110 13.78 -2.81 9.48
C GLY A 110 12.70 -3.75 8.94
N VAL A 111 12.29 -3.61 7.68
CA VAL A 111 11.25 -4.45 7.05
C VAL A 111 11.74 -4.99 5.70
N GLU A 112 11.67 -6.31 5.56
CA GLU A 112 11.91 -7.05 4.32
C GLU A 112 10.58 -7.56 3.77
N LEU A 113 10.34 -7.33 2.49
CA LEU A 113 9.31 -7.99 1.70
C LEU A 113 9.99 -9.05 0.83
N ASP A 114 9.83 -10.31 1.21
CA ASP A 114 10.46 -11.48 0.59
C ASP A 114 9.44 -12.24 -0.26
N GLY A 115 9.64 -12.22 -1.58
CA GLY A 115 8.76 -12.81 -2.57
C GLY A 115 8.93 -14.31 -2.81
N SER A 116 9.77 -15.00 -2.05
CA SER A 116 10.08 -16.42 -2.27
C SER A 116 8.86 -17.35 -2.19
N LEU A 117 7.78 -16.91 -1.55
CA LEU A 117 6.50 -17.63 -1.43
C LEU A 117 5.34 -16.98 -2.23
N ALA A 118 5.57 -15.87 -2.94
CA ALA A 118 4.49 -15.07 -3.54
C ALA A 118 3.85 -15.70 -4.79
N GLY A 119 4.46 -16.77 -5.31
CA GLY A 119 4.03 -17.46 -6.53
C GLY A 119 4.73 -16.97 -7.80
N ALA A 120 4.42 -17.60 -8.93
CA ALA A 120 5.01 -17.30 -10.23
C ALA A 120 4.49 -15.96 -10.79
N SER A 121 5.39 -15.19 -11.40
CA SER A 121 5.11 -13.87 -11.99
C SER A 121 4.54 -12.84 -11.00
N ALA A 122 4.72 -13.06 -9.69
CA ALA A 122 4.24 -12.16 -8.66
C ALA A 122 5.21 -10.97 -8.51
N PRO A 123 4.76 -9.71 -8.70
CA PRO A 123 5.56 -8.55 -8.32
C PRO A 123 5.56 -8.37 -6.81
N GLY A 124 6.54 -7.64 -6.28
CA GLY A 124 6.55 -7.28 -4.85
C GLY A 124 5.45 -6.31 -4.49
N LEU A 125 5.49 -5.11 -5.06
CA LEU A 125 4.41 -4.13 -4.97
C LEU A 125 4.03 -3.68 -6.38
N LYS A 126 2.73 -3.75 -6.69
CA LYS A 126 2.19 -3.30 -7.97
C LYS A 126 1.33 -2.07 -7.76
N ILE A 127 1.64 -1.00 -8.49
CA ILE A 127 0.87 0.23 -8.57
C ILE A 127 0.37 0.34 -10.00
N GLU A 128 -0.94 0.46 -10.18
CA GLU A 128 -1.55 0.52 -11.50
C GLU A 128 -2.67 1.55 -11.50
N ASN A 129 -2.53 2.57 -12.35
CA ASN A 129 -3.51 3.65 -12.53
C ASN A 129 -4.04 4.21 -11.19
N PRO A 130 -3.17 4.62 -10.25
CA PRO A 130 -3.60 5.14 -8.97
C PRO A 130 -4.36 6.46 -9.17
N THR A 131 -5.32 6.75 -8.28
CA THR A 131 -6.12 7.99 -8.33
C THR A 131 -5.32 9.26 -8.00
N GLY A 132 -4.12 9.11 -7.43
CA GLY A 132 -3.21 10.20 -7.04
C GLY A 132 -1.78 9.69 -6.76
N PRO A 133 -0.97 10.45 -6.01
CA PRO A 133 0.44 10.11 -5.77
C PRO A 133 0.62 8.87 -4.92
N CYS A 134 1.69 8.11 -5.18
CA CYS A 134 2.14 7.06 -4.27
C CYS A 134 3.62 7.21 -3.92
N VAL A 135 3.98 6.79 -2.72
CA VAL A 135 5.38 6.72 -2.29
C VAL A 135 5.65 5.36 -1.67
N ILE A 136 6.66 4.65 -2.16
CA ILE A 136 7.19 3.44 -1.53
C ILE A 136 8.58 3.76 -1.02
N ARG A 137 8.79 3.60 0.29
CA ARG A 137 10.10 3.88 0.89
C ARG A 137 10.48 2.95 2.04
N GLY A 138 11.80 2.83 2.26
CA GLY A 138 12.36 2.20 3.46
C GLY A 138 12.12 0.70 3.58
N LEU A 139 11.95 -0.01 2.47
CA LEU A 139 11.79 -1.47 2.42
C LEU A 139 12.97 -2.14 1.71
N ALA A 140 13.33 -3.34 2.14
CA ALA A 140 14.04 -4.28 1.28
C ALA A 140 13.01 -5.12 0.52
N ILE A 141 13.07 -5.14 -0.81
CA ILE A 141 12.11 -5.88 -1.65
C ILE A 141 12.89 -6.82 -2.56
N ASN A 142 12.74 -8.12 -2.33
CA ASN A 142 13.61 -9.12 -2.92
C ASN A 142 12.90 -10.45 -3.17
N ARG A 143 13.56 -11.32 -3.96
CA ARG A 143 13.14 -12.71 -4.24
C ARG A 143 11.76 -12.85 -4.90
N PHE A 144 11.25 -11.80 -5.52
CA PHE A 144 10.06 -11.91 -6.37
C PHE A 144 10.39 -12.52 -7.73
N THR A 145 9.47 -13.33 -8.26
CA THR A 145 9.59 -13.96 -9.58
C THR A 145 9.10 -13.05 -10.73
N ALA A 146 8.83 -11.79 -10.40
CA ALA A 146 8.71 -10.66 -11.32
C ALA A 146 9.45 -9.45 -10.71
N SER A 147 9.14 -8.23 -11.14
CA SER A 147 9.73 -7.01 -10.60
C SER A 147 9.45 -6.82 -9.10
N GLY A 148 10.43 -6.32 -8.36
CA GLY A 148 10.23 -5.97 -6.94
C GLY A 148 9.16 -4.87 -6.75
N VAL A 149 9.20 -3.84 -7.60
CA VAL A 149 8.12 -2.83 -7.69
C VAL A 149 7.75 -2.66 -9.15
N GLN A 150 6.45 -2.68 -9.44
CA GLN A 150 5.89 -2.49 -10.78
C GLN A 150 5.01 -1.24 -10.79
N LEU A 151 5.35 -0.27 -11.65
CA LEU A 151 4.61 0.97 -11.86
C LEU A 151 3.97 0.93 -13.25
N ILE A 152 2.65 1.03 -13.33
CA ILE A 152 1.86 1.04 -14.57
C ILE A 152 0.93 2.26 -14.53
N ASP A 153 1.06 3.17 -15.49
CA ASP A 153 0.27 4.41 -15.55
C ASP A 153 0.28 5.17 -14.19
N ALA A 154 1.46 5.31 -13.61
CA ALA A 154 1.68 5.74 -12.23
C ALA A 154 2.68 6.92 -12.17
N ASP A 155 2.38 7.98 -12.93
CA ASP A 155 3.31 9.09 -13.21
C ASP A 155 3.74 9.89 -11.97
N ASP A 156 2.88 10.00 -10.95
CA ASP A 156 3.15 10.70 -9.69
C ASP A 156 3.57 9.75 -8.56
N CYS A 157 4.15 8.60 -8.92
CA CYS A 157 4.63 7.60 -7.98
C CYS A 157 6.15 7.63 -7.82
N ARG A 158 6.60 7.49 -6.57
CA ARG A 158 8.03 7.50 -6.22
C ARG A 158 8.41 6.23 -5.49
N VAL A 159 9.59 5.71 -5.81
CA VAL A 159 10.27 4.66 -5.05
C VAL A 159 11.57 5.24 -4.53
N GLU A 160 11.72 5.36 -3.21
CA GLU A 160 12.86 6.06 -2.60
C GLU A 160 13.40 5.34 -1.36
N GLY A 161 14.72 5.31 -1.18
CA GLY A 161 15.33 4.71 0.01
C GLY A 161 15.09 3.19 0.19
N CYS A 162 14.57 2.50 -0.83
CA CYS A 162 14.40 1.05 -0.84
C CYS A 162 15.68 0.32 -1.27
N LEU A 163 15.84 -0.92 -0.80
CA LEU A 163 16.84 -1.86 -1.30
C LEU A 163 16.13 -2.88 -2.20
N LEU A 164 16.39 -2.82 -3.51
CA LEU A 164 15.74 -3.68 -4.50
C LEU A 164 16.69 -4.79 -4.95
N GLY A 165 16.29 -6.04 -4.74
CA GLY A 165 17.07 -7.20 -5.18
C GLY A 165 18.27 -7.55 -4.29
N THR A 166 18.30 -7.05 -3.06
CA THR A 166 19.31 -7.36 -2.04
C THR A 166 18.64 -7.66 -0.69
N ASN A 167 19.40 -8.23 0.25
CA ASN A 167 18.94 -8.39 1.64
C ASN A 167 18.83 -7.02 2.36
N VAL A 168 18.32 -7.02 3.60
CA VAL A 168 18.11 -5.79 4.40
C VAL A 168 19.37 -4.94 4.66
N SER A 169 20.57 -5.52 4.56
CA SER A 169 21.84 -4.78 4.70
C SER A 169 22.36 -4.21 3.38
N GLY A 170 21.73 -4.57 2.25
CA GLY A 170 22.15 -4.15 0.92
C GLY A 170 23.46 -4.80 0.44
N THR A 171 23.97 -5.81 1.14
CA THR A 171 25.31 -6.39 0.89
C THR A 171 25.26 -7.76 0.20
N VAL A 172 24.13 -8.45 0.24
CA VAL A 172 23.96 -9.77 -0.39
C VAL A 172 22.87 -9.71 -1.45
N ALA A 173 23.18 -10.20 -2.65
CA ALA A 173 22.21 -10.31 -3.73
C ALA A 173 21.04 -11.23 -3.34
N SER A 174 19.83 -10.79 -3.64
CA SER A 174 18.58 -11.55 -3.47
C SER A 174 17.63 -11.07 -4.58
N PRO A 175 17.92 -11.45 -5.85
CA PRO A 175 17.38 -10.76 -7.02
C PRO A 175 15.85 -10.89 -7.12
N ASN A 176 15.24 -9.86 -7.72
CA ASN A 176 13.93 -9.94 -8.36
C ASN A 176 14.16 -10.25 -9.86
N THR A 177 13.20 -10.86 -10.56
CA THR A 177 13.38 -11.30 -11.96
C THR A 177 12.58 -10.49 -12.98
#